data_AF-A0A1F6JI55-F1
#
_entry.id   AF-A0A1F6JI55-F1
#
_cell.length_a   1.000
_cell.length_b   1.000
_cell.length_c   1.000
_cell.angle_alpha   90.00
_cell.angle_beta   90.00
_cell.angle_gamma   90.00
#
_symmetry.space_group_name_H-M   'P 1'
#
loop_
_entity.id
_entity.type
_entity.pdbx_description
1 polymer ?
#
loop_
_entity_poly.entity_id
_entity_poly.type
_entity_poly.pdbx_seq_one_letter_code
_entity_poly.pdbx_strand_id
1 'polypeptide(L)'
;MTENKELRQTIENLRLNNKQRHFTRGNMLAENVNKTEADLRTILFTLAVFLFTFSSPLFIQIKKLSVNEKLLLFLAWIFLFSSLMSGFIQIVFDIKFFIRGAKRESNNEKLWSKPYPTMEEYKENSKKSEKIYLDFSAHSNSIPLVLQVVFLTLGFLFILGAASLVLLRL
;
A
#
# COMPACT_ATOMS: atom_id res chain seq x y z
N MET A 1 -26.74 -11.45 44.46
CA MET A 1 -25.26 -11.26 44.48
C MET A 1 -24.54 -11.99 43.35
N THR A 2 -25.18 -12.93 42.65
CA THR A 2 -24.66 -13.74 41.53
C THR A 2 -24.48 -12.97 40.22
N GLU A 3 -25.37 -12.01 39.93
CA GLU A 3 -25.42 -11.17 38.72
C GLU A 3 -24.14 -10.36 38.48
N ASN A 4 -23.45 -9.95 39.56
CA ASN A 4 -22.21 -9.17 39.47
C ASN A 4 -21.01 -10.06 39.09
N LYS A 5 -21.06 -11.37 39.37
CA LYS A 5 -19.96 -12.31 39.07
C LYS A 5 -19.96 -12.75 37.61
N GLU A 6 -21.14 -13.04 37.06
CA GLU A 6 -21.32 -13.42 35.64
C GLU A 6 -21.02 -12.24 34.71
N LEU A 7 -21.46 -11.03 35.07
CA LEU A 7 -21.14 -9.81 34.32
C LEU A 7 -19.62 -9.55 34.32
N ARG A 8 -18.95 -9.70 35.46
CA ARG A 8 -17.48 -9.55 35.57
C ARG A 8 -16.74 -10.57 34.72
N GLN A 9 -17.15 -11.84 34.74
CA GLN A 9 -16.57 -12.86 33.88
C GLN A 9 -16.75 -12.53 32.39
N THR A 10 -17.92 -12.03 32.02
CA THR A 10 -18.20 -11.62 30.63
C THR A 10 -17.29 -10.47 30.19
N ILE A 11 -17.15 -9.43 31.02
CA ILE A 11 -16.25 -8.29 30.74
C ILE A 11 -14.79 -8.74 30.63
N GLU A 12 -14.35 -9.65 31.50
CA GLU A 12 -12.98 -10.16 31.48
C GLU A 12 -12.69 -11.01 30.22
N ASN A 13 -13.65 -11.84 29.80
CA ASN A 13 -13.56 -12.59 28.55
C ASN A 13 -13.49 -11.67 27.33
N LEU A 14 -14.31 -10.61 27.30
CA LEU A 14 -14.26 -9.59 26.24
C LEU A 14 -12.91 -8.86 26.21
N ARG A 15 -12.35 -8.54 27.38
CA ARG A 15 -11.03 -7.92 27.50
C ARG A 15 -9.94 -8.81 26.92
N LEU A 16 -9.89 -10.08 27.33
CA LEU A 16 -8.89 -11.04 26.85
C LEU A 16 -8.99 -11.24 25.33
N ASN A 17 -10.20 -11.41 24.81
CA ASN A 17 -10.44 -11.53 23.38
C ASN A 17 -9.99 -10.29 22.60
N ASN A 18 -10.29 -9.09 23.11
CA ASN A 18 -9.87 -7.84 22.47
C ASN A 18 -8.35 -7.65 22.50
N LYS A 19 -7.70 -7.94 23.64
CA LYS A 19 -6.24 -7.91 23.76
C LYS A 19 -5.59 -8.81 22.71
N GLN A 20 -6.01 -10.07 22.64
CA GLN A 20 -5.45 -11.04 21.70
C GLN A 20 -5.72 -10.64 20.24
N ARG A 21 -6.90 -10.12 19.94
CA ARG A 21 -7.24 -9.57 18.63
C ARG A 21 -6.30 -8.44 18.22
N HIS A 22 -6.03 -7.48 19.10
CA HIS A 22 -5.14 -6.34 18.79
C HIS A 22 -3.68 -6.78 18.64
N PHE A 23 -3.19 -7.68 19.50
CA PHE A 23 -1.87 -8.28 19.35
C PHE A 23 -1.71 -8.98 17.99
N THR A 24 -2.67 -9.85 17.65
CA THR A 24 -2.64 -10.61 16.39
C THR A 24 -2.73 -9.67 15.18
N ARG A 25 -3.58 -8.64 15.23
CA ARG A 25 -3.69 -7.64 14.16
C ARG A 25 -2.42 -6.79 14.01
N GLY A 26 -1.80 -6.39 15.10
CA GLY A 26 -0.52 -5.68 15.07
C GLY A 26 0.56 -6.49 14.34
N ASN A 27 0.65 -7.79 14.64
CA ASN A 27 1.59 -8.70 13.96
C ASN A 27 1.20 -8.94 12.50
N MET A 28 -0.08 -9.21 12.20
CA MET A 28 -0.53 -9.39 10.81
C MET A 28 -0.31 -8.15 9.94
N LEU A 29 -0.53 -6.94 10.47
CA LEU A 29 -0.27 -5.70 9.72
C LEU A 29 1.22 -5.50 9.45
N ALA A 30 2.09 -5.98 10.34
CA ALA A 30 3.53 -5.97 10.11
C ALA A 30 3.97 -7.00 9.05
N GLU A 31 3.28 -8.13 8.94
CA GLU A 31 3.75 -9.27 8.13
C GLU A 31 3.04 -9.41 6.76
N ASN A 32 1.70 -9.37 6.72
CA ASN A 32 0.95 -9.75 5.51
C ASN A 32 0.80 -8.63 4.48
N VAL A 33 0.61 -7.38 4.92
CA VAL A 33 0.39 -6.27 3.97
C VAL A 33 1.68 -5.81 3.32
N ASN A 34 2.80 -5.94 4.04
CA ASN A 34 4.15 -5.75 3.50
C ASN A 34 4.50 -6.73 2.39
N LYS A 35 3.80 -7.87 2.27
CA LYS A 35 4.19 -8.91 1.32
C LYS A 35 3.47 -8.76 -0.01
N THR A 36 2.14 -8.90 -0.03
CA THR A 36 1.38 -8.92 -1.29
C THR A 36 1.41 -7.59 -2.04
N GLU A 37 1.31 -6.46 -1.33
CA GLU A 37 1.30 -5.15 -1.96
C GLU A 37 2.70 -4.70 -2.41
N ALA A 38 3.74 -5.14 -1.69
CA ALA A 38 5.12 -4.97 -2.12
C ALA A 38 5.47 -5.89 -3.30
N ASP A 39 4.94 -7.11 -3.35
CA ASP A 39 5.14 -8.03 -4.47
C ASP A 39 4.55 -7.45 -5.76
N LEU A 40 3.30 -6.96 -5.72
CA LEU A 40 2.67 -6.31 -6.87
C LEU A 40 3.46 -5.09 -7.36
N ARG A 41 3.94 -4.26 -6.43
CA ARG A 41 4.75 -3.09 -6.77
C ARG A 41 6.11 -3.44 -7.30
N THR A 42 6.76 -4.45 -6.73
CA THR A 42 8.02 -5.00 -7.24
C THR A 42 7.83 -5.44 -8.68
N ILE A 43 6.76 -6.18 -8.98
CA ILE A 43 6.43 -6.61 -10.35
C ILE A 43 6.26 -5.40 -11.28
N LEU A 44 5.45 -4.41 -10.90
CA LEU A 44 5.21 -3.21 -11.72
C LEU A 44 6.50 -2.39 -11.93
N PHE A 45 7.32 -2.26 -10.89
CA PHE A 45 8.60 -1.55 -10.95
C PHE A 45 9.60 -2.29 -11.84
N THR A 46 9.75 -3.60 -11.65
CA THR A 46 10.60 -4.45 -12.49
C THR A 46 10.15 -4.41 -13.95
N LEU A 47 8.85 -4.43 -14.21
CA LEU A 47 8.31 -4.33 -15.57
C LEU A 47 8.61 -2.96 -16.19
N ALA A 48 8.44 -1.87 -15.44
CA ALA A 48 8.79 -0.52 -15.91
C ALA A 48 10.28 -0.38 -16.21
N VAL A 49 11.15 -0.88 -15.32
CA VAL A 49 12.61 -0.91 -15.53
C VAL A 49 12.96 -1.75 -16.75
N PHE A 50 12.37 -2.94 -16.89
CA PHE A 50 12.58 -3.81 -18.04
C PHE A 50 12.20 -3.09 -19.35
N LEU A 51 11.01 -2.51 -19.43
CA LEU A 51 10.57 -1.76 -20.61
C LEU A 51 11.48 -0.57 -20.91
N PHE A 52 11.94 0.15 -19.88
CA PHE A 52 12.86 1.27 -20.04
C PHE A 52 14.22 0.81 -20.60
N THR A 53 14.81 -0.25 -20.02
CA THR A 53 16.10 -0.80 -20.45
C THR A 53 16.03 -1.39 -21.85
N PHE A 54 15.00 -2.17 -22.17
CA PHE A 54 14.88 -2.84 -23.49
C PHE A 54 14.41 -1.90 -24.60
N SER A 55 13.74 -0.79 -24.27
CA SER A 55 13.49 0.28 -25.25
C SER A 55 14.69 1.22 -25.45
N SER A 56 15.73 1.13 -24.60
CA SER A 56 16.95 1.93 -24.72
C SER A 56 17.75 1.68 -26.02
N PRO A 57 18.01 0.44 -26.46
CA PRO A 57 18.67 0.17 -27.73
C PRO A 57 17.92 0.73 -28.95
N LEU A 58 16.58 0.72 -28.93
CA LEU A 58 15.76 1.36 -29.99
C LEU A 58 16.07 2.85 -30.08
N PHE A 59 16.35 3.49 -28.95
CA PHE A 59 16.71 4.90 -28.89
C PHE A 59 18.15 5.17 -29.35
N ILE A 60 19.11 4.27 -29.09
CA ILE A 60 20.54 4.46 -29.39
C ILE A 60 20.88 4.19 -30.87
N GLN A 61 20.10 3.37 -31.59
CA GLN A 61 20.27 3.11 -33.03
C GLN A 61 19.76 4.27 -33.94
N ILE A 62 19.98 5.51 -33.50
CA ILE A 62 19.43 6.81 -33.95
C ILE A 62 19.38 7.05 -35.47
N LYS A 63 20.19 6.35 -36.27
CA LYS A 63 20.31 6.59 -37.71
C LYS A 63 19.19 6.02 -38.57
N LYS A 64 18.31 5.15 -38.05
CA LYS A 64 17.23 4.52 -38.85
C LYS A 64 15.79 4.90 -38.46
N LEU A 65 15.59 5.68 -37.39
CA LEU A 65 14.25 6.08 -36.93
C LEU A 65 13.88 7.48 -37.42
N SER A 66 12.65 7.62 -37.89
CA SER A 66 11.98 8.90 -38.18
C SER A 66 11.59 9.66 -36.92
N VAL A 67 11.18 10.91 -37.14
CA VAL A 67 10.72 11.85 -36.11
C VAL A 67 9.55 11.27 -35.31
N ASN A 68 8.59 10.60 -35.95
CA ASN A 68 7.39 10.08 -35.28
C ASN A 68 7.73 8.95 -34.28
N GLU A 69 8.62 8.02 -34.67
CA GLU A 69 9.03 6.92 -33.78
C GLU A 69 9.84 7.46 -32.60
N LYS A 70 10.71 8.44 -32.84
CA LYS A 70 11.49 9.10 -31.78
C LYS A 70 10.58 9.81 -30.77
N LEU A 71 9.55 10.50 -31.25
CA LEU A 71 8.59 11.19 -30.39
C LEU A 71 7.77 10.21 -29.56
N LEU A 72 7.30 9.11 -30.15
CA LEU A 72 6.58 8.04 -29.42
C LEU A 72 7.47 7.39 -28.34
N LEU A 73 8.71 7.06 -28.66
CA LEU A 73 9.66 6.50 -27.68
C LEU A 73 9.99 7.48 -26.55
N PHE A 74 10.14 8.77 -26.87
CA PHE A 74 10.38 9.80 -25.85
C PHE A 74 9.18 9.94 -24.90
N LEU A 75 7.96 9.98 -25.44
CA LEU A 75 6.75 9.98 -24.62
C LEU A 75 6.65 8.72 -23.77
N ALA A 76 6.96 7.55 -24.35
CA ALA A 76 6.98 6.29 -23.60
C ALA A 76 7.89 6.37 -22.38
N TRP A 77 9.10 6.94 -22.53
CA TRP A 77 10.04 7.09 -21.42
C TRP A 77 9.54 8.03 -20.33
N ILE A 78 8.90 9.14 -20.70
CA ILE A 78 8.28 10.05 -19.71
C ILE A 78 7.22 9.30 -18.90
N PHE A 79 6.38 8.50 -19.56
CA PHE A 79 5.34 7.72 -18.90
C PHE A 79 5.92 6.60 -18.02
N LEU A 80 6.91 5.86 -18.50
CA LEU A 80 7.59 4.83 -17.70
C LEU A 80 8.30 5.45 -16.49
N PHE A 81 8.96 6.59 -16.65
CA PHE A 81 9.58 7.31 -15.53
C PHE A 81 8.55 7.78 -14.51
N SER A 82 7.41 8.32 -14.98
CA SER A 82 6.30 8.73 -14.11
C SER A 82 5.71 7.54 -13.35
N SER A 83 5.60 6.37 -13.99
CA SER A 83 5.18 5.12 -13.35
C SER A 83 6.13 4.70 -12.22
N LEU A 84 7.45 4.75 -12.46
CA LEU A 84 8.46 4.46 -11.43
C LEU A 84 8.35 5.41 -10.22
N MET A 85 8.18 6.71 -10.48
CA MET A 85 8.02 7.72 -9.42
C MET A 85 6.73 7.50 -8.62
N SER A 86 5.60 7.19 -9.28
CA SER A 86 4.36 6.84 -8.58
C SER A 86 4.52 5.62 -7.68
N GLY A 87 5.24 4.58 -8.14
CA GLY A 87 5.57 3.42 -7.32
C GLY A 87 6.37 3.76 -6.08
N PHE A 88 7.39 4.64 -6.20
CA PHE A 88 8.19 5.09 -5.07
C PHE A 88 7.37 5.89 -4.04
N ILE A 89 6.51 6.79 -4.52
CA ILE A 89 5.63 7.60 -3.66
C ILE A 89 4.67 6.70 -2.88
N GLN A 90 4.10 5.67 -3.51
CA GLN A 90 3.23 4.70 -2.84
C GLN A 90 3.99 4.00 -1.69
N ILE A 91 5.24 3.54 -1.92
CA ILE A 91 6.06 2.90 -0.87
C ILE A 91 6.21 3.80 0.36
N VAL A 92 6.47 5.09 0.16
CA VAL A 92 6.60 6.05 1.27
C VAL A 92 5.29 6.23 2.04
N PHE A 93 4.15 6.29 1.34
CA PHE A 93 2.84 6.39 1.98
C PHE A 93 2.51 5.14 2.81
N ASP A 94 2.83 3.97 2.29
CA ASP A 94 2.48 2.72 2.94
C ASP A 94 3.35 2.41 4.15
N ILE A 95 4.65 2.71 4.09
CA ILE A 95 5.52 2.66 5.27
C ILE A 95 4.93 3.54 6.39
N LYS A 96 4.47 4.75 6.07
CA LYS A 96 3.86 5.66 7.05
C LYS A 96 2.52 5.13 7.56
N PHE A 97 1.68 4.58 6.69
CA PHE A 97 0.38 4.01 7.06
C PHE A 97 0.55 2.79 7.99
N PHE A 98 1.44 1.86 7.66
CA PHE A 98 1.68 0.66 8.46
C PHE A 98 2.35 0.96 9.79
N ILE A 99 3.35 1.85 9.84
CA ILE A 99 3.95 2.28 11.13
C ILE A 99 2.86 2.87 12.04
N ARG A 100 1.95 3.68 11.49
CA ARG A 100 0.83 4.25 12.25
C ARG A 100 -0.16 3.17 12.67
N GLY A 101 -0.48 2.21 11.80
CA GLY A 101 -1.37 1.09 12.09
C GLY A 101 -0.82 0.17 13.18
N ALA A 102 0.45 -0.22 13.08
CA ALA A 102 1.14 -1.02 14.09
C ALA A 102 1.21 -0.29 15.44
N LYS A 103 1.55 1.01 15.45
CA LYS A 103 1.54 1.83 16.65
C LYS A 103 0.15 1.93 17.27
N ARG A 104 -0.90 2.02 16.45
CA ARG A 104 -2.30 2.01 16.89
C ARG A 104 -2.67 0.69 17.58
N GLU A 105 -2.42 -0.43 16.92
CA GLU A 105 -2.73 -1.76 17.46
C GLU A 105 -1.94 -2.04 18.74
N SER A 106 -0.66 -1.64 18.80
CA SER A 106 0.15 -1.74 20.02
C SER A 106 -0.40 -0.88 21.17
N ASN A 107 -0.85 0.35 20.89
CA ASN A 107 -1.48 1.20 21.91
C ASN A 107 -2.81 0.63 22.40
N ASN A 108 -3.61 0.04 21.50
CA ASN A 108 -4.85 -0.64 21.88
C ASN A 108 -4.57 -1.90 22.71
N GLU A 109 -3.59 -2.72 22.34
CA GLU A 109 -3.18 -3.87 23.14
C GLU A 109 -2.79 -3.44 24.57
N LYS A 110 -2.00 -2.37 24.72
CA LYS A 110 -1.64 -1.80 26.03
C LYS A 110 -2.87 -1.34 26.82
N LEU A 111 -3.87 -0.75 26.16
CA LEU A 111 -5.12 -0.33 26.80
C LEU A 111 -5.94 -1.53 27.31
N TRP A 112 -6.07 -2.58 26.50
CA TRP A 112 -6.79 -3.81 26.84
C TRP A 112 -6.03 -4.74 27.81
N SER A 113 -4.76 -4.43 28.07
CA SER A 113 -3.93 -5.17 29.02
C SER A 113 -4.25 -4.85 30.48
N LYS A 114 -4.89 -3.71 30.76
CA LYS A 114 -5.25 -3.29 32.12
C LYS A 114 -6.47 -4.07 32.62
N PRO A 115 -6.42 -4.67 33.82
CA PRO A 115 -7.59 -5.32 34.42
C PRO A 115 -8.65 -4.28 34.83
N TYR A 116 -9.93 -4.63 34.72
CA TYR A 116 -11.04 -3.72 35.04
C TYR A 116 -11.75 -4.11 36.34
N PRO A 117 -11.70 -3.28 37.40
CA PRO A 117 -12.44 -3.50 38.64
C PRO A 117 -13.90 -3.02 38.58
N THR A 118 -14.26 -2.06 37.70
CA THR A 118 -15.62 -1.48 37.59
C THR A 118 -16.09 -1.29 36.14
N MET A 119 -17.42 -1.19 35.94
CA MET A 119 -18.03 -0.97 34.62
C MET A 119 -17.78 0.46 34.07
N GLU A 120 -17.59 1.43 34.96
CA GLU A 120 -17.26 2.81 34.57
C GLU A 120 -15.87 2.88 33.95
N GLU A 121 -14.89 2.20 34.53
CA GLU A 121 -13.54 2.10 33.99
C GLU A 121 -13.48 1.39 32.63
N TYR A 122 -14.35 0.38 32.44
CA TYR A 122 -14.52 -0.26 31.13
C TYR A 122 -15.04 0.75 30.08
N LYS A 123 -16.11 1.50 30.41
CA LYS A 123 -16.69 2.50 29.50
C LYS A 123 -15.69 3.61 29.14
N GLU A 124 -14.90 4.08 30.10
CA GLU A 124 -13.91 5.13 29.84
C GLU A 124 -12.80 4.65 28.89
N ASN A 125 -12.29 3.43 29.10
CA ASN A 125 -11.26 2.86 28.21
C ASN A 125 -11.79 2.54 26.81
N SER A 126 -13.06 2.13 26.70
CA SER A 126 -13.73 1.95 25.41
C SER A 126 -13.77 3.26 24.62
N LYS A 127 -14.10 4.39 25.26
CA LYS A 127 -14.09 5.72 24.62
C LYS A 127 -12.68 6.13 24.16
N LYS A 128 -11.65 5.83 24.95
CA LYS A 128 -10.25 6.09 24.57
C LYS A 128 -9.83 5.27 23.35
N SER A 129 -10.25 4.00 23.27
CA SER A 129 -9.99 3.15 22.10
C SER A 129 -10.74 3.64 20.86
N GLU A 130 -11.99 4.08 21.01
CA GLU A 130 -12.79 4.67 19.92
C GLU A 130 -12.16 5.95 19.37
N LYS A 131 -11.64 6.83 20.23
CA LYS A 131 -10.91 8.02 19.81
C LYS A 131 -9.66 7.67 18.99
N ILE A 132 -8.88 6.68 19.43
CA ILE A 132 -7.72 6.15 18.71
C ILE A 132 -8.12 5.55 17.35
N TYR A 133 -9.33 4.98 17.26
CA TYR A 133 -9.87 4.45 16.00
C TYR A 133 -10.22 5.57 15.01
N LEU A 134 -10.89 6.63 15.47
CA LEU A 134 -11.26 7.79 14.66
C LEU A 134 -10.04 8.56 14.12
N ASP A 135 -8.98 8.67 14.94
CA ASP A 135 -7.70 9.29 14.55
C ASP A 135 -6.95 8.46 13.47
N PHE A 136 -7.31 7.20 13.28
CA PHE A 136 -6.84 6.31 12.22
C PHE A 136 -7.97 6.02 11.23
N SER A 137 -8.50 7.06 10.58
CA SER A 137 -9.34 6.85 9.40
C SER A 137 -8.45 6.50 8.21
N ALA A 138 -8.78 5.38 7.55
CA ALA A 138 -7.98 4.78 6.50
C ALA A 138 -7.80 5.73 5.32
N HIS A 139 -6.67 6.44 5.28
CA HIS A 139 -6.15 6.96 4.03
C HIS A 139 -5.38 5.83 3.33
N SER A 140 -6.07 4.74 2.95
CA SER A 140 -5.51 3.80 1.97
C SER A 140 -5.58 4.49 0.61
N ASN A 141 -4.65 5.41 0.37
CA ASN A 141 -4.65 6.20 -0.83
C ASN A 141 -4.09 5.32 -1.95
N SER A 142 -4.96 4.61 -2.65
CA SER A 142 -4.64 3.74 -3.80
C SER A 142 -4.32 4.54 -5.07
N ILE A 143 -4.42 5.87 -5.01
CA ILE A 143 -4.21 6.78 -6.14
C ILE A 143 -2.83 6.60 -6.80
N PRO A 144 -1.71 6.58 -6.07
CA PRO A 144 -0.41 6.36 -6.71
C PRO A 144 -0.25 4.99 -7.36
N LEU A 145 -0.84 3.92 -6.80
CA LEU A 145 -0.89 2.60 -7.46
C LEU A 145 -1.67 2.65 -8.78
N VAL A 146 -2.83 3.30 -8.79
CA VAL A 146 -3.64 3.47 -10.01
C VAL A 146 -2.87 4.27 -11.05
N LEU A 147 -2.21 5.36 -10.65
CA LEU A 147 -1.34 6.15 -11.53
C LEU A 147 -0.18 5.32 -12.09
N GLN A 148 0.45 4.49 -11.27
CA GLN A 148 1.53 3.60 -11.70
C GLN A 148 1.07 2.68 -12.83
N VAL A 149 -0.11 2.06 -12.69
CA VAL A 149 -0.69 1.17 -13.72
C VAL A 149 -1.04 1.93 -15.00
N VAL A 150 -1.69 3.10 -14.89
CA VAL A 150 -2.07 3.92 -16.04
C VAL A 150 -0.84 4.36 -16.82
N PHE A 151 0.17 4.89 -16.15
CA PHE A 151 1.40 5.33 -16.81
C PHE A 151 2.21 4.18 -17.41
N LEU A 152 2.25 3.02 -16.75
CA LEU A 152 2.88 1.84 -17.32
C LEU A 152 2.17 1.39 -18.61
N THR A 153 0.84 1.38 -18.61
CA THR A 153 0.03 1.01 -19.77
C THR A 153 0.23 1.99 -20.93
N LEU A 154 0.21 3.30 -20.65
CA LEU A 154 0.46 4.32 -21.67
C LEU A 154 1.87 4.22 -22.25
N GLY A 155 2.89 4.05 -21.39
CA GLY A 155 4.28 3.85 -21.82
C GLY A 155 4.42 2.63 -22.73
N PHE A 156 3.77 1.52 -22.37
CA PHE A 156 3.76 0.31 -23.17
C PHE A 156 3.09 0.50 -24.54
N LEU A 157 1.93 1.18 -24.59
CA LEU A 157 1.23 1.47 -25.85
C LEU A 157 2.08 2.32 -26.80
N PHE A 158 2.82 3.31 -26.27
CA PHE A 158 3.73 4.11 -27.09
C PHE A 158 4.93 3.31 -27.63
N ILE A 159 5.48 2.39 -26.84
CA ILE A 159 6.52 1.45 -27.31
C ILE A 159 5.98 0.58 -28.44
N LEU A 160 4.78 0.00 -28.27
CA LEU A 160 4.14 -0.81 -29.31
C LEU A 160 3.86 0.00 -30.58
N GLY A 161 3.37 1.24 -30.44
CA GLY A 161 3.14 2.13 -31.57
C GLY A 161 4.43 2.44 -32.33
N ALA A 162 5.51 2.76 -31.62
CA ALA A 162 6.82 2.97 -32.23
C ALA A 162 7.34 1.70 -32.94
N ALA A 163 7.26 0.54 -32.28
CA ALA A 163 7.68 -0.73 -32.86
C ALA A 163 6.87 -1.11 -34.12
N SER A 164 5.55 -0.87 -34.10
CA SER A 164 4.67 -1.15 -35.24
C SER A 164 5.01 -0.28 -36.45
N LEU A 165 5.30 1.01 -36.23
CA LEU A 165 5.73 1.92 -37.29
C LEU A 165 7.07 1.52 -37.91
N VAL A 166 8.00 1.02 -37.09
CA VAL A 166 9.28 0.49 -37.56
C VAL A 166 9.05 -0.78 -38.41
N LEU A 167 8.19 -1.69 -37.95
CA LEU A 167 7.83 -2.91 -38.66
C LEU A 167 7.14 -2.64 -40.00
N LEU A 168 6.23 -1.66 -40.07
CA LEU A 168 5.53 -1.30 -41.30
C LEU A 168 6.42 -0.64 -42.36
N ARG A 169 7.64 -0.22 -42.00
CA ARG A 169 8.64 0.33 -42.93
C ARG A 169 9.66 -0.67 -43.43
N LEU A 170 9.80 -1.81 -42.74
CA LEU A 170 10.60 -2.95 -43.18
C LEU A 170 9.84 -3.72 -44.26
#